data_AF-A0A2A5WZ26-F1
#
_entry.id   AF-A0A2A5WZ26-F1
#
_cell.length_a   1.000
_cell.length_b   1.000
_cell.length_c   1.000
_cell.angle_alpha   90.00
_cell.angle_beta   90.00
_cell.angle_gamma   90.00
#
_symmetry.space_group_name_H-M   'P 1'
#
loop_
_entity.id
_entity.type
_entity.pdbx_description
1 polymer ?
#
loop_
_entity_poly.entity_id
_entity_poly.type
_entity_poly.pdbx_seq_one_letter_code
_entity_poly.pdbx_strand_id
1 'polypeptide(L)'
;TSPIRRYPDLVVHRLIKNILGYDRSIHVNATNDELADVGVYCSTAERRSESAERTVSSCYKAQFMSDKIGRVFKGCISGVTEFGVFVQLLDQPIDGLVHVSQLGSDYYEFNPQTMELLGKDTGRTLRLGDALDVTLTGTSPEEGKISFSSVMKNQSTSRGRISRRNKKKHRGR
;
A
#
# COMPACT_ATOMS: atom_id res chain seq x y z
N THR A 1 -16.64 -3.63 24.59
CA THR A 1 -17.50 -2.48 24.19
C THR A 1 -18.19 -2.63 22.84
N SER A 2 -17.98 -3.71 22.06
CA SER A 2 -18.68 -3.94 20.78
C SER A 2 -19.10 -5.41 20.55
N PRO A 3 -19.81 -6.06 21.50
CA PRO A 3 -20.16 -7.48 21.43
C PRO A 3 -21.05 -7.88 20.24
N ILE A 4 -21.76 -6.93 19.63
CA ILE A 4 -22.61 -7.17 18.45
C ILE A 4 -21.78 -7.51 17.19
N ARG A 5 -20.55 -6.97 17.09
CA ARG A 5 -19.72 -7.05 15.87
C ARG A 5 -18.33 -7.65 16.10
N ARG A 6 -17.99 -8.01 17.35
CA ARG A 6 -16.71 -8.63 17.71
C ARG A 6 -16.96 -9.74 18.73
N TYR A 7 -16.68 -10.98 18.32
CA TYR A 7 -16.82 -12.16 19.19
C TYR A 7 -15.93 -12.10 20.45
N PRO A 8 -14.69 -11.55 20.42
CA PRO A 8 -13.89 -11.38 21.64
C PRO A 8 -14.60 -10.55 22.71
N ASP A 9 -15.27 -9.46 22.33
CA ASP A 9 -16.05 -8.65 23.28
C ASP A 9 -17.19 -9.46 23.90
N LEU A 10 -17.86 -10.32 23.13
CA LEU A 10 -18.91 -11.19 23.65
C LEU A 10 -18.38 -12.17 24.70
N VAL A 11 -17.22 -12.78 24.45
CA VAL A 11 -16.53 -13.68 25.38
C VAL A 11 -16.18 -12.94 26.67
N VAL A 12 -15.57 -11.75 26.55
CA VAL A 12 -15.24 -10.90 27.71
C VAL A 12 -16.50 -10.55 28.51
N HIS A 13 -17.59 -10.16 27.84
CA HIS A 13 -18.86 -9.86 28.52
C HIS A 13 -19.41 -11.06 29.29
N ARG A 14 -19.31 -12.29 28.74
CA ARG A 14 -19.75 -13.52 29.42
C ARG A 14 -18.88 -13.85 30.63
N LEU A 15 -17.56 -13.74 30.50
CA LEU A 15 -16.62 -13.99 31.61
C LEU A 15 -16.86 -13.01 32.78
N ILE A 16 -17.02 -11.72 32.50
CA ILE A 16 -17.31 -10.71 33.53
C ILE A 16 -18.63 -11.01 34.23
N LYS A 17 -19.70 -11.34 33.49
CA LYS A 17 -21.00 -11.69 34.10
C LYS A 17 -20.93 -12.93 34.98
N ASN A 18 -20.15 -13.94 34.58
CA ASN A 18 -19.92 -15.15 35.37
C ASN A 18 -19.17 -14.83 36.67
N ILE A 19 -18.07 -14.07 36.60
CA ILE A 19 -17.27 -13.65 37.77
C ILE A 19 -18.10 -12.83 38.76
N LEU A 20 -18.94 -11.92 38.27
CA LEU A 20 -19.77 -11.06 39.12
C LEU A 20 -21.05 -11.76 39.63
N GLY A 21 -21.35 -12.98 39.18
CA GLY A 21 -22.53 -13.74 39.60
C GLY A 21 -23.87 -13.12 39.17
N TYR A 22 -23.86 -12.25 38.16
CA TYR A 22 -25.07 -11.56 37.65
C TYR A 22 -26.07 -12.51 36.98
N ASP A 23 -25.60 -13.64 36.47
CA ASP A 23 -26.41 -14.64 35.79
C ASP A 23 -25.95 -16.05 36.19
N ARG A 24 -26.73 -16.73 37.04
CA ARG A 24 -26.43 -18.08 37.53
C ARG A 24 -26.75 -19.18 36.51
N SER A 25 -27.34 -18.84 35.36
CA SER A 25 -27.69 -19.80 34.32
C SER A 25 -26.58 -20.00 33.28
N ILE A 26 -25.63 -19.06 33.19
CA ILE A 26 -24.53 -19.09 32.21
C ILE A 26 -23.20 -19.33 32.95
N HIS A 27 -22.85 -20.61 33.11
CA HIS A 27 -21.52 -21.00 33.59
C HIS A 27 -20.54 -21.11 32.42
N VAL A 28 -19.75 -20.07 32.18
CA VAL A 28 -18.62 -20.13 31.25
C VAL A 28 -17.38 -20.54 32.03
N ASN A 29 -17.15 -21.85 32.13
CA ASN A 29 -15.89 -22.41 32.64
C ASN A 29 -14.95 -22.67 31.46
N ALA A 30 -14.49 -21.59 30.81
CA ALA A 30 -13.51 -21.70 29.75
C ALA A 30 -12.11 -21.86 30.38
N THR A 31 -11.37 -22.86 29.94
CA THR A 31 -9.96 -23.03 30.32
C THR A 31 -9.09 -21.98 29.60
N ASN A 32 -7.88 -21.72 30.11
CA ASN A 32 -6.96 -20.79 29.45
C ASN A 32 -6.60 -21.24 28.03
N ASP A 33 -6.50 -22.56 27.80
CA ASP A 33 -6.18 -23.12 26.49
C ASP A 33 -7.33 -22.90 25.50
N GLU A 34 -8.58 -23.13 25.92
CA GLU A 34 -9.76 -22.83 25.09
C GLU A 34 -9.85 -21.33 24.74
N LEU A 35 -9.51 -20.44 25.67
CA LEU A 35 -9.47 -19.00 25.42
C LEU A 35 -8.36 -18.61 24.43
N ALA A 36 -7.21 -19.29 24.48
CA ALA A 36 -6.13 -19.10 23.53
C ALA A 36 -6.57 -19.50 22.10
N ASP A 37 -7.24 -20.65 21.95
CA ASP A 37 -7.78 -21.12 20.68
C ASP A 37 -8.82 -20.16 20.10
N VAL A 38 -9.72 -19.64 20.95
CA VAL A 38 -10.68 -18.60 20.56
C VAL A 38 -9.96 -17.33 20.10
N GLY A 39 -8.86 -16.95 20.75
CA GLY A 39 -8.02 -15.82 20.34
C GLY A 39 -7.44 -16.00 18.93
N VAL A 40 -6.88 -17.18 18.64
CA VAL A 40 -6.35 -17.53 17.31
C VAL A 40 -7.46 -17.51 16.26
N TYR A 41 -8.61 -18.10 16.56
CA TYR A 41 -9.78 -18.11 15.68
C TYR A 41 -10.25 -16.69 15.35
N CYS A 42 -10.45 -15.85 16.37
CA CYS A 42 -10.92 -14.48 16.18
C CYS A 42 -9.93 -13.64 15.35
N SER A 43 -8.62 -13.78 15.63
CA SER A 43 -7.57 -13.10 14.87
C SER A 43 -7.57 -13.51 13.40
N THR A 44 -7.78 -14.81 13.12
CA THR A 44 -7.84 -15.34 11.75
C THR A 44 -9.09 -14.87 11.03
N ALA A 45 -10.24 -14.86 11.72
CA ALA A 45 -11.50 -14.36 11.19
C ALA A 45 -11.43 -12.87 10.86
N GLU A 46 -10.76 -12.06 11.69
CA GLU A 46 -10.55 -10.63 11.45
C GLU A 46 -9.72 -10.39 10.18
N ARG A 47 -8.54 -11.03 10.06
CA ARG A 47 -7.71 -10.91 8.85
C ARG A 47 -8.45 -11.36 7.59
N ARG A 48 -9.26 -12.42 7.69
CA ARG A 48 -10.09 -12.90 6.57
C ARG A 48 -11.14 -11.87 6.16
N SER A 49 -11.81 -11.26 7.12
CA SER A 49 -12.80 -10.20 6.87
C SER A 49 -12.15 -8.98 6.22
N GLU A 50 -11.02 -8.53 6.75
CA GLU A 50 -10.27 -7.39 6.21
C GLU A 50 -9.78 -7.67 4.78
N SER A 51 -9.27 -8.88 4.52
CA SER A 51 -8.86 -9.26 3.17
C SER A 51 -10.04 -9.25 2.19
N ALA A 52 -11.21 -9.75 2.59
CA ALA A 52 -12.40 -9.75 1.74
C ALA A 52 -12.88 -8.33 1.45
N GLU A 53 -12.89 -7.46 2.46
CA GLU A 53 -13.25 -6.05 2.31
C GLU A 53 -12.29 -5.31 1.36
N ARG A 54 -10.98 -5.51 1.53
CA ARG A 54 -9.96 -4.95 0.63
C ARG A 54 -10.17 -5.42 -0.81
N THR A 55 -10.42 -6.71 -1.04
CA THR A 55 -10.69 -7.24 -2.39
C THR A 55 -11.90 -6.59 -3.03
N VAL A 56 -13.03 -6.53 -2.32
CA VAL A 56 -14.27 -5.91 -2.83
C VAL A 56 -14.05 -4.42 -3.11
N SER A 57 -13.35 -3.71 -2.23
CA SER A 57 -12.97 -2.31 -2.43
C SER A 57 -12.14 -2.12 -3.69
N SER A 58 -11.13 -2.98 -3.92
CA SER A 58 -10.31 -2.94 -5.14
C SER A 58 -11.13 -3.21 -6.40
N CYS A 59 -12.06 -4.16 -6.39
CA CYS A 59 -12.96 -4.43 -7.52
C CYS A 59 -13.81 -3.20 -7.87
N TYR A 60 -14.43 -2.55 -6.87
CA TYR A 60 -15.22 -1.35 -7.10
C TYR A 60 -14.37 -0.15 -7.54
N LYS A 61 -13.16 0.02 -7.01
CA LYS A 61 -12.21 1.05 -7.49
C LYS A 61 -11.84 0.81 -8.96
N ALA A 62 -11.56 -0.43 -9.34
CA ALA A 62 -11.24 -0.78 -10.73
C ALA A 62 -12.44 -0.55 -11.66
N GLN A 63 -13.65 -0.92 -11.25
CA GLN A 63 -14.89 -0.63 -11.97
C GLN A 63 -15.11 0.88 -12.13
N PHE A 64 -14.89 1.65 -11.06
CA PHE A 64 -15.01 3.10 -11.10
C PHE A 64 -14.00 3.74 -12.05
N MET A 65 -12.85 3.13 -12.32
CA MET A 65 -11.84 3.67 -13.24
C MET A 65 -12.07 3.27 -14.70
N SER A 66 -12.92 2.28 -14.99
CA SER A 66 -13.09 1.73 -16.35
C SER A 66 -13.57 2.76 -17.38
N ASP A 67 -14.36 3.77 -16.99
CA ASP A 67 -14.84 4.86 -17.84
C ASP A 67 -13.81 6.00 -18.04
N LYS A 68 -12.64 5.90 -17.40
CA LYS A 68 -11.59 6.92 -17.40
C LYS A 68 -10.34 6.49 -18.15
N ILE A 69 -10.37 5.36 -18.84
CA ILE A 69 -9.23 4.83 -19.61
C ILE A 69 -8.75 5.89 -20.62
N GLY A 70 -7.43 6.05 -20.73
CA GLY A 70 -6.77 7.06 -21.55
C GLY A 70 -6.57 8.42 -20.87
N ARG A 71 -7.16 8.65 -19.69
CA ARG A 71 -6.95 9.90 -18.93
C ARG A 71 -5.61 9.87 -18.18
N VAL A 72 -5.03 11.06 -18.02
CA VAL A 72 -3.82 11.30 -17.24
C VAL A 72 -4.20 11.70 -15.82
N PHE A 73 -3.51 11.11 -14.85
CA PHE A 73 -3.65 11.38 -13.43
C PHE A 73 -2.31 11.71 -12.81
N LYS A 74 -2.34 12.52 -11.75
CA LYS A 74 -1.18 12.75 -10.90
C LYS A 74 -1.19 11.73 -9.77
N GLY A 75 -0.06 11.09 -9.54
CA GLY A 75 0.09 10.13 -8.47
C GLY A 75 1.41 10.23 -7.74
N CYS A 76 1.51 9.45 -6.68
CA CYS A 76 2.69 9.27 -5.86
C CYS A 76 3.01 7.78 -5.81
N ILE A 77 4.29 7.41 -5.90
CA ILE A 77 4.71 6.01 -5.81
C ILE A 77 4.45 5.52 -4.38
N SER A 78 3.48 4.61 -4.23
CA SER A 78 3.08 3.99 -2.96
C SER A 78 3.77 2.65 -2.71
N GLY A 79 4.42 2.08 -3.72
CA GLY A 79 5.22 0.87 -3.57
C GLY A 79 6.15 0.65 -4.76
N VAL A 80 7.27 -0.01 -4.52
CA VAL A 80 8.25 -0.39 -5.55
C VAL A 80 8.47 -1.89 -5.47
N THR A 81 8.38 -2.57 -6.59
CA THR A 81 8.67 -4.00 -6.73
C THR A 81 9.62 -4.23 -7.90
N GLU A 82 10.12 -5.46 -8.02
CA GLU A 82 10.99 -5.84 -9.14
C GLU A 82 10.32 -5.69 -10.51
N PHE A 83 9.01 -5.92 -10.59
CA PHE A 83 8.24 -5.89 -11.83
C PHE A 83 7.56 -4.54 -12.11
N GLY A 84 7.65 -3.55 -11.21
CA GLY A 84 7.05 -2.24 -11.45
C GLY A 84 6.93 -1.36 -10.21
N VAL A 85 6.11 -0.33 -10.35
CA VAL A 85 5.78 0.59 -9.25
C VAL A 85 4.28 0.68 -9.08
N PHE A 86 3.83 0.71 -7.83
CA PHE A 86 2.47 1.06 -7.48
C PHE A 86 2.37 2.56 -7.31
N VAL A 87 1.36 3.15 -7.94
CA VAL A 87 1.11 4.59 -7.94
C VAL A 87 -0.28 4.83 -7.34
N GLN A 88 -0.30 5.56 -6.25
CA GLN A 88 -1.53 6.07 -5.64
C GLN A 88 -1.88 7.43 -6.25
N LEU A 89 -3.12 7.59 -6.71
CA LEU A 89 -3.57 8.87 -7.23
C LEU A 89 -3.69 9.91 -6.10
N LEU A 90 -3.38 11.18 -6.39
CA LEU A 90 -3.40 12.24 -5.37
C LEU A 90 -4.82 12.66 -4.99
N ASP A 91 -5.73 12.71 -5.98
CA ASP A 91 -7.10 13.20 -5.78
C ASP A 91 -8.06 12.12 -5.29
N GLN A 92 -7.67 10.84 -5.39
CA GLN A 92 -8.53 9.70 -5.11
C GLN A 92 -7.71 8.58 -4.45
N PRO A 93 -8.25 7.86 -3.45
CA PRO A 93 -7.54 6.77 -2.78
C PRO A 93 -7.54 5.49 -3.64
N ILE A 94 -7.00 5.60 -4.84
CA ILE A 94 -6.95 4.56 -5.87
C ILE A 94 -5.49 4.29 -6.20
N ASP A 95 -5.12 3.02 -6.12
CA ASP A 95 -3.80 2.52 -6.46
C ASP A 95 -3.85 1.77 -7.79
N GLY A 96 -2.79 1.86 -8.56
CA GLY A 96 -2.61 1.04 -9.76
C GLY A 96 -1.14 0.76 -10.03
N LEU A 97 -0.91 -0.21 -10.90
CA LEU A 97 0.43 -0.71 -11.22
C LEU A 97 0.92 -0.09 -12.53
N VAL A 98 2.13 0.47 -12.51
CA VAL A 98 2.92 0.73 -13.71
C VAL A 98 3.95 -0.40 -13.82
N HIS A 99 3.76 -1.30 -14.77
CA HIS A 99 4.73 -2.36 -15.04
C HIS A 99 6.04 -1.77 -15.59
N VAL A 100 7.18 -2.40 -15.33
CA VAL A 100 8.50 -1.90 -15.81
C VAL A 100 8.54 -1.65 -17.32
N SER A 101 7.84 -2.47 -18.11
CA SER A 101 7.74 -2.26 -19.57
C SER A 101 6.92 -1.04 -19.99
N GLN A 102 6.12 -0.47 -19.07
CA GLN A 102 5.30 0.71 -19.27
C GLN A 102 5.92 1.97 -18.64
N LEU A 103 7.11 1.86 -18.03
CA LEU A 103 7.84 2.99 -17.46
C LEU A 103 8.56 3.84 -18.50
N GLY A 104 8.84 3.31 -19.69
CA GLY A 104 9.57 4.00 -20.76
C GLY A 104 10.52 3.07 -21.49
N SER A 105 11.44 3.63 -22.28
CA SER A 105 12.42 2.87 -23.07
C SER A 105 13.71 2.53 -22.31
N ASP A 106 13.74 2.68 -20.99
CA ASP A 106 14.92 2.41 -20.16
C ASP A 106 14.83 1.02 -19.51
N TYR A 107 15.98 0.41 -19.26
CA TYR A 107 16.08 -0.81 -18.48
C TYR A 107 16.17 -0.46 -16.99
N TYR A 108 15.15 -0.86 -16.22
CA TYR A 108 15.10 -0.64 -14.78
C TYR A 108 15.62 -1.84 -13.99
N GLU A 109 16.56 -1.59 -13.08
CA GLU A 109 17.07 -2.58 -12.12
C GLU A 109 16.57 -2.26 -10.71
N PHE A 110 16.01 -3.28 -10.04
CA PHE A 110 15.49 -3.14 -8.68
C PHE A 110 16.61 -3.30 -7.65
N ASN A 111 16.72 -2.31 -6.75
CA ASN A 111 17.59 -2.39 -5.60
C ASN A 111 16.76 -2.73 -4.35
N PRO A 112 16.88 -3.95 -3.79
CA PRO A 112 16.11 -4.37 -2.63
C PRO A 112 16.51 -3.67 -1.33
N GLN A 113 17.74 -3.15 -1.22
CA GLN A 113 18.21 -2.48 -0.01
C GLN A 113 17.62 -1.07 0.12
N THR A 114 17.46 -0.37 -1.00
CA THR A 114 16.91 0.99 -1.02
C THR A 114 15.43 1.03 -1.38
N MET A 115 14.86 -0.07 -1.90
CA MET A 115 13.50 -0.17 -2.44
C MET A 115 13.28 0.83 -3.60
N GLU A 116 14.16 0.78 -4.59
CA GLU A 116 14.18 1.73 -5.71
C GLU A 116 14.40 1.00 -7.03
N LEU A 117 13.84 1.55 -8.12
CA LEU A 117 14.14 1.13 -9.49
C LEU A 117 15.09 2.15 -10.13
N LEU A 118 16.26 1.68 -10.55
CA LEU A 118 17.29 2.49 -11.22
C LEU A 118 17.30 2.20 -12.72
N GLY A 119 17.04 3.22 -13.53
CA GLY A 119 17.18 3.18 -14.98
C GLY A 119 18.66 3.19 -15.38
N LYS A 120 19.10 2.21 -16.18
CA LYS A 120 20.51 2.05 -16.58
C LYS A 120 20.96 3.12 -17.56
N ASP A 121 20.11 3.47 -18.53
CA ASP A 121 20.48 4.39 -19.60
C ASP A 121 20.23 5.84 -19.19
N THR A 122 19.14 6.11 -18.46
CA THR A 122 18.79 7.47 -18.05
C THR A 122 19.36 7.86 -16.69
N GLY A 123 19.80 6.89 -15.88
CA GLY A 123 20.22 7.10 -14.49
C GLY A 123 19.08 7.54 -13.56
N ARG A 124 17.82 7.49 -14.01
CA ARG A 124 16.66 7.88 -13.21
C ARG A 124 16.43 6.88 -12.11
N THR A 125 15.97 7.38 -10.97
CA THR A 125 15.63 6.53 -9.83
C THR A 125 14.19 6.77 -9.46
N LEU A 126 13.40 5.70 -9.40
CA LEU A 126 12.02 5.73 -8.93
C LEU A 126 11.98 5.15 -7.52
N ARG A 127 11.49 5.94 -6.58
CA ARG A 127 11.50 5.63 -5.15
C ARG A 127 10.11 5.80 -4.56
N LEU A 128 9.89 5.18 -3.41
CA LEU A 128 8.70 5.42 -2.62
C LEU A 128 8.56 6.93 -2.31
N GLY A 129 7.38 7.49 -2.56
CA GLY A 129 7.08 8.90 -2.32
C GLY A 129 7.35 9.84 -3.50
N ASP A 130 7.97 9.37 -4.59
CA ASP A 130 8.18 10.21 -5.76
C ASP A 130 6.85 10.48 -6.49
N ALA A 131 6.68 11.71 -6.98
CA ALA A 131 5.53 12.08 -7.79
C ALA A 131 5.69 11.56 -9.22
N LEU A 132 4.63 10.98 -9.77
CA LEU A 132 4.60 10.43 -11.11
C LEU A 132 3.25 10.70 -11.79
N ASP A 133 3.29 11.33 -12.96
CA ASP A 133 2.11 11.45 -13.81
C ASP A 133 1.91 10.15 -14.59
N VAL A 134 0.69 9.60 -14.54
CA VAL A 134 0.35 8.29 -15.10
C VAL A 134 -0.87 8.37 -15.99
N THR A 135 -0.87 7.62 -17.09
CA THR A 135 -2.05 7.43 -17.95
C THR A 135 -2.70 6.10 -17.61
N LEU A 136 -4.02 6.10 -17.42
CA LEU A 136 -4.77 4.86 -17.25
C LEU A 136 -4.81 4.06 -18.56
N THR A 137 -4.19 2.88 -18.59
CA THR A 137 -4.14 2.03 -19.79
C THR A 137 -5.21 0.95 -19.78
N GLY A 138 -5.61 0.47 -18.60
CA GLY A 138 -6.66 -0.54 -18.50
C GLY A 138 -7.06 -0.84 -17.05
N THR A 139 -8.19 -1.52 -16.92
CA THR A 139 -8.75 -1.97 -15.65
C THR A 139 -9.26 -3.39 -15.79
N SER A 140 -9.08 -4.22 -14.77
CA SER A 140 -9.76 -5.50 -14.63
C SER A 140 -10.61 -5.47 -13.35
N PRO A 141 -11.92 -5.14 -13.44
CA PRO A 141 -12.80 -5.05 -12.29
C PRO A 141 -12.91 -6.35 -11.49
N GLU A 142 -12.93 -7.49 -12.18
CA GLU A 142 -13.07 -8.81 -11.54
C GLU A 142 -11.83 -9.17 -10.71
N GLU A 143 -10.65 -8.73 -11.15
CA GLU A 143 -9.40 -8.93 -10.41
C GLU A 143 -9.05 -7.77 -9.47
N GLY A 144 -9.82 -6.67 -9.50
CA GLY A 144 -9.53 -5.44 -8.76
C GLY A 144 -8.22 -4.76 -9.18
N LYS A 145 -7.78 -4.96 -10.43
CA LYS A 145 -6.50 -4.44 -10.94
C LYS A 145 -6.70 -3.20 -11.79
N ILE A 146 -5.78 -2.25 -11.63
CA ILE A 146 -5.72 -1.00 -12.40
C ILE A 146 -4.31 -0.89 -12.95
N SER A 147 -4.21 -0.69 -14.26
CA SER A 147 -2.94 -0.65 -14.98
C SER A 147 -2.69 0.76 -15.50
N PHE A 148 -1.48 1.26 -15.25
CA PHE A 148 -1.03 2.57 -15.65
C PHE A 148 0.18 2.46 -16.59
N SER A 149 0.42 3.52 -17.36
CA SER A 149 1.71 3.77 -18.01
C SER A 149 2.25 5.13 -17.56
N SER A 150 3.58 5.25 -17.54
CA SER A 150 4.25 6.48 -17.13
C SER A 150 4.13 7.55 -18.23
N VAL A 151 3.67 8.75 -17.87
CA VAL A 151 3.74 9.92 -18.76
C VAL A 151 5.12 10.53 -18.63
N MET A 152 6.10 9.89 -19.26
CA MET A 152 7.46 10.39 -19.25
C MET A 152 7.59 11.62 -20.14
N LYS A 153 7.50 12.82 -19.54
CA LYS A 153 8.21 13.99 -20.10
C LYS A 153 9.70 13.79 -19.83
N ASN A 154 10.53 13.97 -20.85
CA ASN A 154 12.00 13.97 -20.72
C ASN A 154 12.48 15.14 -19.84
N GLN A 155 12.24 15.07 -18.54
CA GLN A 155 12.89 15.93 -17.58
C GLN A 155 13.90 15.07 -16.83
N SER A 156 15.13 15.15 -17.30
CA SER A 156 16.31 14.89 -16.49
C SER A 156 16.12 15.61 -15.15
N THR A 157 15.83 14.89 -14.08
CA THR A 157 15.95 15.43 -12.74
C THR A 157 17.44 15.67 -12.50
N SER A 158 17.90 16.87 -12.82
CA SER A 158 19.21 17.35 -12.41
C SER A 158 19.19 17.46 -10.89
N ARG A 159 19.55 16.38 -10.19
CA ARG A 159 19.82 16.49 -8.76
C ARG A 159 21.03 17.41 -8.59
N GLY A 160 20.78 18.51 -7.89
CA GLY A 160 21.76 19.53 -7.57
C GLY A 160 23.02 18.90 -6.98
N ARG A 161 24.14 19.05 -7.71
CA ARG A 161 25.46 18.94 -7.13
C ARG A 161 25.54 20.01 -6.05
N ILE A 162 25.53 19.58 -4.80
CA ILE A 162 25.97 20.40 -3.67
C ILE A 162 27.40 20.82 -4.00
N SER A 163 27.54 22.09 -4.41
CA SER A 163 28.79 22.78 -4.61
C SER A 163 29.53 22.80 -3.27
N ARG A 164 30.47 21.86 -3.08
CA ARG A 164 31.52 21.98 -2.07
C ARG A 164 32.39 23.18 -2.47
N ARG A 165 32.00 24.35 -2.01
CA ARG A 165 32.75 25.61 -2.15
C ARG A 165 34.07 25.46 -1.40
N ASN A 166 35.12 25.16 -2.16
CA ASN A 166 36.48 25.01 -1.65
C ASN A 166 36.98 26.38 -1.16
N LYS A 167 37.14 26.54 0.16
CA LYS A 167 37.58 27.78 0.79
C LYS A 167 39.11 27.87 0.63
N LYS A 168 39.58 28.57 -0.42
CA LYS A 168 41.01 28.95 -0.57
C LYS A 168 41.44 29.77 0.65
N LYS A 169 42.34 29.21 1.47
CA LYS A 169 43.09 29.96 2.49
C LYS A 169 44.01 30.96 1.80
N HIS A 170 43.77 32.24 2.06
CA HIS A 170 44.65 33.33 1.65
C HIS A 170 45.95 33.24 2.48
N ARG A 171 47.09 33.11 1.79
CA ARG A 171 48.41 33.47 2.33
C ARG A 171 48.55 34.99 2.25
N GLY A 172 48.90 35.63 3.36
CA GLY A 172 49.56 36.94 3.47
C GLY A 172 50.52 36.82 4.67
N ARG A 173 51.83 36.79 4.41
CA ARG A 173 52.77 37.92 4.41
C ARG A 173 53.06 38.42 5.82
#